data_AF-A0A7J6HJ96-F1
#
_entry.id   AF-A0A7J6HJ96-F1
#
_cell.length_a   1.000
_cell.length_b   1.000
_cell.length_c   1.000
_cell.angle_alpha   90.00
_cell.angle_beta   90.00
_cell.angle_gamma   90.00
#
_symmetry.space_group_name_H-M   'P 1'
#
loop_
_entity.id
_entity.type
_entity.pdbx_description
1 polymer ?
#
loop_
_entity_poly.entity_id
_entity_poly.type
_entity_poly.pdbx_seq_one_letter_code
_entity_poly.pdbx_strand_id
1 'polypeptide(L)'
;MTCSLYHFSNLKYQIDALRELGHCLQDGYGTRQNVAEGCRLLVQANERELAAGLRSPMWMSNYYRRCLSPPEPVGCSLLSDFGCIMPERELHPANWFLKEWFEPARDEVGEKLRLCAHGGCGRPETRSHEFRRCSVCGKVNYCSRGCQALDWKLRHKVDCNPGERWLEEDSADVDGGGGGEMAEVEDGENVLFE
;
A
#
# COMPACT_ATOMS: atom_id res chain seq x y z
N MET A 1 -43.53 -2.79 16.17
CA MET A 1 -42.59 -3.21 15.11
C MET A 1 -42.62 -2.31 13.87
N THR A 2 -43.71 -1.58 13.59
CA THR A 2 -43.80 -0.67 12.43
C THR A 2 -42.98 0.62 12.57
N CYS A 3 -42.94 1.24 13.76
CA CYS A 3 -42.23 2.53 13.98
C CYS A 3 -40.71 2.47 13.68
N SER A 4 -40.03 1.38 14.08
CA SER A 4 -38.59 1.23 13.85
C SER A 4 -38.23 1.06 12.38
N LEU A 5 -39.07 0.38 11.60
CA LEU A 5 -38.88 0.23 10.15
C LEU A 5 -39.13 1.55 9.42
N TYR A 6 -40.18 2.30 9.79
CA TYR A 6 -40.43 3.63 9.24
C TYR A 6 -39.29 4.61 9.54
N HIS A 7 -38.73 4.57 10.76
CA HIS A 7 -37.61 5.42 11.14
C HIS A 7 -36.33 5.07 10.37
N PHE A 8 -36.02 3.78 10.20
CA PHE A 8 -34.87 3.34 9.42
C PHE A 8 -34.99 3.72 7.93
N SER A 9 -36.17 3.51 7.34
CA SER A 9 -36.44 3.89 5.94
C SER A 9 -36.36 5.41 5.74
N ASN A 10 -36.87 6.20 6.68
CA ASN A 10 -36.79 7.65 6.63
C ASN A 10 -35.34 8.15 6.76
N LEU A 11 -34.55 7.54 7.63
CA LEU A 11 -33.13 7.86 7.79
C LEU A 11 -32.32 7.52 6.54
N LYS A 12 -32.54 6.33 5.94
CA LYS A 12 -31.87 5.94 4.69
C LYS A 12 -32.21 6.89 3.55
N TYR A 13 -33.49 7.25 3.40
CA TYR A 13 -33.94 8.23 2.41
C TYR A 13 -33.28 9.61 2.62
N GLN A 14 -33.14 10.04 3.88
CA GLN A 14 -32.46 11.31 4.19
C GLN A 14 -30.98 11.28 3.81
N ILE A 15 -30.29 10.17 4.04
CA ILE A 15 -28.88 9.98 3.68
C ILE A 15 -28.71 9.98 2.15
N ASP A 16 -29.58 9.28 1.43
CA ASP A 16 -29.54 9.22 -0.03
C ASP A 16 -29.82 10.60 -0.64
N ALA A 17 -30.81 11.34 -0.15
CA ALA A 17 -31.11 12.69 -0.61
C ALA A 17 -29.92 13.65 -0.43
N LEU A 18 -29.18 13.55 0.68
CA LEU A 18 -27.96 14.33 0.90
C LEU A 18 -26.86 13.97 -0.12
N ARG A 19 -26.73 12.68 -0.43
CA ARG A 19 -25.74 12.18 -1.38
C ARG A 19 -26.03 12.66 -2.80
N GLU A 20 -27.29 12.55 -3.23
CA GLU A 20 -27.74 13.03 -4.53
C GLU A 20 -27.54 14.55 -4.67
N LEU A 21 -27.88 15.34 -3.65
CA LEU A 21 -27.61 16.79 -3.66
C LEU A 21 -26.11 17.09 -3.74
N GLY A 22 -25.29 16.31 -3.05
CA GLY A 22 -23.83 16.40 -3.11
C GLY A 22 -23.27 16.16 -4.52
N HIS A 23 -23.82 15.19 -5.26
CA HIS A 23 -23.47 14.95 -6.65
C HIS A 23 -23.98 16.06 -7.58
N CYS A 24 -25.24 16.49 -7.44
CA CYS A 24 -25.80 17.60 -8.22
C CYS A 24 -24.96 18.88 -8.10
N LEU A 25 -24.45 19.19 -6.91
CA LEU A 25 -23.58 20.36 -6.69
C LEU A 25 -22.18 20.20 -7.27
N GLN A 26 -21.61 18.99 -7.26
CA GLN A 26 -20.31 18.73 -7.89
C GLN A 26 -20.38 18.80 -9.41
N ASP A 27 -21.44 18.29 -10.01
CA ASP A 27 -21.59 18.19 -11.46
C ASP A 27 -22.34 19.37 -12.08
N GLY A 28 -22.97 20.22 -11.25
CA GLY A 28 -23.78 21.35 -11.72
C GLY A 28 -25.12 20.94 -12.33
N TYR A 29 -25.67 19.79 -11.92
CA TYR A 29 -26.95 19.29 -12.43
C TYR A 29 -28.12 19.99 -11.72
N GLY A 30 -28.91 20.77 -12.46
CA GLY A 30 -30.10 21.45 -11.93
C GLY A 30 -29.82 22.57 -10.89
N THR A 31 -28.55 22.86 -10.61
CA THR A 31 -28.10 23.90 -9.67
C THR A 31 -26.74 24.46 -10.12
N ARG A 32 -26.33 25.61 -9.56
CA ARG A 32 -25.00 26.17 -9.81
C ARG A 32 -23.94 25.24 -9.20
N GLN A 33 -22.95 24.88 -10.00
CA GLN A 33 -21.83 24.05 -9.55
C GLN A 33 -21.13 24.68 -8.34
N ASN A 34 -21.00 23.89 -7.27
CA ASN A 34 -20.28 24.23 -6.05
C ASN A 34 -19.63 22.96 -5.50
N VAL A 35 -18.41 22.70 -5.98
CA VAL A 35 -17.65 21.49 -5.61
C VAL A 35 -17.41 21.41 -4.11
N ALA A 36 -17.09 22.54 -3.47
CA ALA A 36 -16.83 22.58 -2.03
C ALA A 36 -18.06 22.16 -1.20
N GLU A 37 -19.24 22.69 -1.53
CA GLU A 37 -20.48 22.31 -0.86
C GLU A 37 -20.90 20.88 -1.18
N GLY A 38 -20.73 20.45 -2.44
CA GLY A 38 -21.03 19.08 -2.84
C GLY A 38 -20.19 18.05 -2.09
N CYS A 39 -18.88 18.32 -1.93
CA CYS A 39 -18.00 17.50 -1.09
C CYS A 39 -18.45 17.47 0.38
N ARG A 40 -18.89 18.61 0.94
CA ARG A 40 -19.44 18.68 2.31
C ARG A 40 -20.63 17.77 2.52
N LEU A 41 -21.60 17.78 1.62
CA LEU A 41 -22.78 16.93 1.73
C LEU A 41 -22.46 15.44 1.58
N LEU A 42 -21.50 15.08 0.72
CA LEU A 42 -21.07 13.68 0.60
C LEU A 42 -20.40 13.17 1.88
N VAL A 43 -19.51 13.96 2.48
CA VAL A 43 -18.88 13.60 3.76
C VAL A 43 -19.94 13.47 4.86
N GLN A 44 -20.90 14.40 4.91
CA GLN A 44 -22.00 14.35 5.87
C GLN A 44 -22.91 13.11 5.67
N ALA A 45 -23.18 12.71 4.43
CA ALA A 45 -23.96 11.51 4.13
C ALA A 45 -23.23 10.24 4.64
N ASN A 46 -21.91 10.16 4.42
CA ASN A 46 -21.08 9.06 4.92
C ASN A 46 -21.05 9.01 6.45
N GLU A 47 -20.92 10.16 7.11
CA GLU A 47 -20.95 10.25 8.57
C GLU A 47 -22.28 9.73 9.14
N ARG A 48 -23.41 10.12 8.55
CA ARG A 48 -24.74 9.68 9.01
C ARG A 48 -24.98 8.20 8.76
N GLU A 49 -24.49 7.65 7.66
CA GLU A 49 -24.54 6.22 7.34
C GLU A 49 -23.72 5.40 8.34
N LEU A 50 -22.50 5.84 8.64
CA LEU A 50 -21.66 5.23 9.68
C LEU A 50 -22.34 5.30 11.04
N ALA A 51 -22.85 6.47 11.44
CA ALA A 51 -23.57 6.63 12.70
C ALA A 51 -24.83 5.74 12.78
N ALA A 52 -25.50 5.49 11.65
CA ALA A 52 -26.62 4.55 11.58
C ALA A 52 -26.19 3.10 11.74
N GLY A 53 -25.07 2.70 11.11
CA GLY A 53 -24.50 1.36 11.24
C GLY A 53 -23.94 1.08 12.65
N LEU A 54 -23.35 2.07 13.30
CA LEU A 54 -22.79 1.97 14.66
C LEU A 54 -23.86 1.82 15.75
N ARG A 55 -25.12 2.19 15.48
CA ARG A 55 -26.25 1.89 16.36
C ARG A 55 -26.65 0.41 16.34
N SER A 56 -26.02 -0.41 15.48
CA SER A 56 -26.13 -1.87 15.49
C SER A 56 -25.19 -2.46 16.56
N PRO A 57 -25.69 -3.28 17.51
CA PRO A 57 -24.87 -3.90 18.56
C PRO A 57 -23.72 -4.78 18.03
N MET A 58 -23.78 -5.17 16.76
CA MET A 58 -22.81 -6.06 16.11
C MET A 58 -21.47 -5.37 15.81
N TRP A 59 -21.40 -4.03 15.83
CA TRP A 59 -20.20 -3.27 15.42
C TRP A 59 -19.40 -2.70 16.60
N MET A 60 -19.67 -3.15 17.84
CA MET A 60 -18.88 -2.81 19.02
C MET A 60 -17.58 -3.64 19.08
N SER A 61 -16.67 -3.41 18.13
CA SER A 61 -15.26 -3.82 18.28
C SER A 61 -14.45 -2.67 18.88
N ASN A 62 -13.49 -3.02 19.74
CA ASN A 62 -12.70 -2.14 20.63
C ASN A 62 -11.97 -0.95 19.95
N TYR A 63 -11.99 -0.86 18.62
CA TYR A 63 -11.45 0.27 17.86
C TYR A 63 -12.24 1.59 18.08
N TYR A 64 -13.53 1.54 18.41
CA TYR A 64 -14.35 2.76 18.53
C TYR A 64 -14.23 3.52 19.85
N ARG A 65 -13.73 2.89 20.93
CA ARG A 65 -13.56 3.58 22.22
C ARG A 65 -12.39 4.58 22.21
N ARG A 66 -11.43 4.40 21.29
CA ARG A 66 -10.22 5.24 21.20
C ARG A 66 -10.45 6.57 20.47
N CYS A 67 -11.35 6.62 19.49
CA CYS A 67 -11.63 7.85 18.73
C CYS A 67 -12.49 8.87 19.48
N LEU A 68 -13.12 8.49 20.59
CA LEU A 68 -13.98 9.35 21.42
C LEU A 68 -13.28 9.85 22.70
N SER A 69 -11.99 9.54 22.89
CA SER A 69 -11.18 10.15 23.94
C SER A 69 -10.31 11.24 23.31
N PRO A 70 -10.33 12.49 23.81
CA PRO A 70 -9.53 13.55 23.22
C PRO A 70 -8.05 13.39 23.61
N PRO A 71 -7.11 13.53 22.66
CA PRO A 71 -5.82 14.10 22.98
C PRO A 71 -5.65 15.41 22.21
N GLU A 72 -5.14 16.40 22.94
CA GLU A 72 -4.61 17.71 22.57
C GLU A 72 -4.34 18.02 21.08
N PRO A 73 -4.54 19.29 20.65
CA PRO A 73 -4.61 19.68 19.26
C PRO A 73 -3.21 19.74 18.61
N VAL A 74 -2.93 18.81 17.69
CA VAL A 74 -1.81 18.94 16.76
C VAL A 74 -2.38 19.07 15.35
N GLY A 75 -2.39 20.30 14.86
CA GLY A 75 -3.02 20.68 13.59
C GLY A 75 -2.21 20.29 12.35
N CYS A 76 -2.92 20.00 11.25
CA CYS A 76 -2.37 19.95 9.90
C CYS A 76 -3.41 20.53 8.90
N SER A 77 -3.01 21.61 8.24
CA SER A 77 -3.87 22.62 7.59
C SER A 77 -4.33 22.31 6.14
N LEU A 78 -4.66 21.06 5.81
CA LEU A 78 -5.16 20.74 4.45
C LEU A 78 -6.43 19.89 4.39
N LEU A 79 -6.95 19.40 5.51
CA LEU A 79 -8.25 18.70 5.61
C LEU A 79 -9.06 19.12 6.86
N SER A 80 -8.72 20.28 7.45
CA SER A 80 -9.30 20.75 8.71
C SER A 80 -10.80 21.03 8.63
N ASP A 81 -11.34 21.24 7.43
CA ASP A 81 -12.77 21.51 7.21
C ASP A 81 -13.66 20.28 7.39
N PHE A 82 -13.07 19.08 7.56
CA PHE A 82 -13.80 17.81 7.61
C PHE A 82 -13.55 16.95 8.86
N GLY A 83 -12.77 17.43 9.83
CA GLY A 83 -12.70 16.83 11.18
C GLY A 83 -12.14 15.40 11.31
N CYS A 84 -11.65 14.77 10.24
CA CYS A 84 -11.08 13.43 10.31
C CYS A 84 -9.55 13.48 10.47
N ILE A 85 -9.08 13.29 11.71
CA ILE A 85 -7.68 12.96 11.97
C ILE A 85 -7.50 11.48 11.61
N MET A 86 -6.85 11.20 10.48
CA MET A 86 -6.33 9.87 10.21
C MET A 86 -5.03 9.73 10.99
N PRO A 87 -4.96 8.89 12.04
CA PRO A 87 -3.69 8.64 12.72
C PRO A 87 -2.67 8.11 11.71
N GLU A 88 -1.39 8.40 11.94
CA GLU A 88 -0.30 7.76 11.21
C GLU A 88 -0.55 6.25 11.20
N ARG A 89 -0.40 5.59 10.03
CA ARG A 89 -0.70 4.16 9.91
C ARG A 89 0.22 3.40 10.87
N GLU A 90 -0.29 3.11 12.06
CA GLU A 90 0.36 2.21 13.02
C GLU A 90 0.65 0.91 12.28
N LEU A 91 1.91 0.50 12.34
CA LEU A 91 2.35 -0.72 11.68
C LEU A 91 1.54 -1.88 12.24
N HIS A 92 1.00 -2.71 11.35
CA HIS A 92 0.27 -3.89 11.79
C HIS A 92 1.17 -4.74 12.71
N PRO A 93 0.70 -5.24 13.88
CA PRO A 93 1.55 -5.96 14.83
C PRO A 93 2.35 -7.12 14.21
N ALA A 94 1.76 -7.82 13.23
CA ALA A 94 2.45 -8.86 12.49
C ALA A 94 3.67 -8.34 11.70
N ASN A 95 3.60 -7.14 11.12
CA ASN A 95 4.72 -6.56 10.38
C ASN A 95 5.85 -6.15 11.34
N TRP A 96 5.50 -5.70 12.55
CA TRP A 96 6.47 -5.40 13.60
C TRP A 96 7.20 -6.67 14.05
N PHE A 97 6.43 -7.74 14.35
CA PHE A 97 6.98 -9.05 14.65
C PHE A 97 7.92 -9.57 13.53
N LEU A 98 7.50 -9.50 12.27
CA LEU A 98 8.33 -9.95 11.15
C LEU A 98 9.64 -9.15 11.06
N LYS A 99 9.57 -7.84 11.27
CA LYS A 99 10.77 -6.99 11.26
C LYS A 99 11.71 -7.39 12.40
N GLU A 100 11.21 -7.47 13.62
CA GLU A 100 11.99 -7.85 14.79
C GLU A 100 12.58 -9.26 14.67
N TRP A 101 11.83 -10.21 14.11
CA TRP A 101 12.26 -11.59 13.97
C TRP A 101 13.41 -11.75 12.95
N PHE A 102 13.36 -11.02 11.84
CA PHE A 102 14.31 -11.17 10.74
C PHE A 102 15.43 -10.12 10.70
N GLU A 103 15.35 -9.03 11.47
CA GLU A 103 16.44 -8.05 11.57
C GLU A 103 17.74 -8.65 12.17
N PRO A 104 17.71 -9.41 13.27
CA PRO A 104 18.90 -10.04 13.86
C PRO A 104 19.49 -11.16 12.99
N ALA A 105 18.67 -11.83 12.19
CA ALA A 105 19.10 -12.93 11.32
C ALA A 105 20.03 -12.48 10.16
N ARG A 106 20.27 -11.17 10.01
CA ARG A 106 21.19 -10.62 9.02
C ARG A 106 22.67 -10.98 9.28
N ASP A 107 23.01 -11.30 10.52
CA ASP A 107 24.41 -11.39 10.96
C ASP A 107 24.87 -12.81 11.35
N GLU A 108 23.95 -13.76 11.61
CA GLU A 108 24.30 -15.09 12.18
C GLU A 108 24.12 -16.29 11.25
N VAL A 109 23.33 -16.18 10.18
CA VAL A 109 23.08 -17.30 9.25
C VAL A 109 23.59 -16.91 7.87
N GLY A 110 24.51 -17.71 7.30
CA GLY A 110 25.25 -17.42 6.06
C GLY A 110 24.41 -17.15 4.80
N GLU A 111 23.09 -17.28 4.88
CA GLU A 111 22.14 -16.78 3.90
C GLU A 111 21.49 -15.49 4.40
N LYS A 112 22.08 -14.34 4.06
CA LYS A 112 21.57 -13.02 4.42
C LYS A 112 20.22 -12.74 3.73
N LEU A 113 19.13 -13.19 4.33
CA LEU A 113 17.77 -12.93 3.86
C LEU A 113 17.53 -11.41 3.81
N ARG A 114 17.32 -10.87 2.62
CA ARG A 114 17.10 -9.43 2.43
C ARG A 114 15.69 -9.08 2.86
N LEU A 115 15.53 -7.98 3.60
CA LEU A 115 14.20 -7.46 3.96
C LEU A 115 13.73 -6.41 2.96
N CYS A 116 12.40 -6.31 2.81
CA CYS A 116 11.79 -5.21 2.08
C CYS A 116 12.23 -3.87 2.68
N ALA A 117 12.67 -2.92 1.84
CA ALA A 117 13.16 -1.63 2.29
C ALA A 117 12.08 -0.74 2.91
N HIS A 118 10.79 -1.04 2.70
CA HIS A 118 9.72 -0.37 3.42
C HIS A 118 9.72 -0.84 4.88
N GLY A 119 10.10 0.06 5.81
CA GLY A 119 10.23 -0.25 7.24
C GLY A 119 8.94 -0.73 7.92
N GLY A 120 7.78 -0.54 7.28
CA GLY A 120 6.49 -1.04 7.73
C GLY A 120 6.07 -2.41 7.20
N CYS A 121 6.90 -3.08 6.39
CA CYS A 121 6.58 -4.37 5.78
C CYS A 121 7.14 -5.57 6.56
N GLY A 122 8.43 -5.55 6.92
CA GLY A 122 9.09 -6.65 7.64
C GLY A 122 9.28 -7.95 6.85
N ARG A 123 8.82 -8.04 5.59
CA ARG A 123 8.89 -9.27 4.78
C ARG A 123 10.33 -9.61 4.37
N PRO A 124 10.81 -10.86 4.61
CA PRO A 124 12.08 -11.36 4.08
C PRO A 124 11.95 -11.89 2.64
N GLU A 125 13.05 -11.86 1.90
CA GLU A 125 13.20 -12.43 0.57
C GLU A 125 13.38 -13.94 0.70
N THR A 126 12.39 -14.73 0.27
CA THR A 126 12.41 -16.20 0.43
C THR A 126 13.01 -16.92 -0.78
N ARG A 127 13.11 -16.22 -1.92
CA ARG A 127 13.67 -16.71 -3.18
C ARG A 127 14.51 -15.61 -3.81
N SER A 128 15.58 -15.99 -4.50
CA SER A 128 16.39 -15.02 -5.24
C SER A 128 15.53 -14.26 -6.26
N HIS A 129 15.71 -12.93 -6.31
CA HIS A 129 15.01 -12.03 -7.24
C HIS A 129 13.49 -11.95 -7.05
N GLU A 130 12.95 -12.35 -5.90
CA GLU A 130 11.55 -12.07 -5.54
C GLU A 130 11.33 -10.56 -5.39
N PHE A 131 12.36 -9.85 -4.90
CA PHE A 131 12.27 -8.42 -4.66
C PHE A 131 12.74 -7.62 -5.87
N ARG A 132 12.05 -6.50 -6.10
CA ARG A 132 12.38 -5.56 -7.17
C ARG A 132 13.21 -4.40 -6.63
N ARG A 133 14.33 -4.10 -7.30
CA ARG A 133 15.15 -2.93 -7.02
C ARG A 133 14.43 -1.64 -7.43
N CYS A 134 14.75 -0.54 -6.75
CA CYS A 134 14.37 0.78 -7.23
C CYS A 134 14.97 1.02 -8.62
N SER A 135 14.13 1.39 -9.60
CA SER A 135 14.57 1.60 -10.98
C SER A 135 15.50 2.81 -11.15
N VAL A 136 15.53 3.73 -10.19
CA VAL A 136 16.34 4.96 -10.25
C VAL A 136 17.72 4.73 -9.64
N CYS A 137 17.79 4.32 -8.37
CA CYS A 137 19.06 4.16 -7.67
C CYS A 137 19.59 2.73 -7.61
N GLY A 138 18.76 1.70 -7.79
CA GLY A 138 19.15 0.29 -7.64
C GLY A 138 19.49 -0.17 -6.22
N LYS A 139 19.67 0.74 -5.25
CA LYS A 139 20.19 0.45 -3.89
C LYS A 139 19.23 -0.30 -2.98
N VAL A 140 17.93 -0.06 -3.12
CA VAL A 140 16.88 -0.62 -2.23
C VAL A 140 16.00 -1.62 -2.96
N ASN A 141 15.55 -2.64 -2.23
CA ASN A 141 14.74 -3.75 -2.75
C ASN A 141 13.35 -3.76 -2.10
N TYR A 142 12.31 -4.00 -2.90
CA TYR A 142 10.92 -4.02 -2.44
C TYR A 142 10.22 -5.32 -2.83
N CYS A 143 9.43 -5.86 -1.90
CA CYS A 143 8.61 -7.05 -2.17
C CYS A 143 7.43 -6.77 -3.13
N SER A 144 7.05 -5.51 -3.31
CA SER A 144 5.92 -5.12 -4.16
C SER A 144 6.02 -3.66 -4.60
N ARG A 145 5.27 -3.34 -5.67
CA ARG A 145 5.13 -1.95 -6.15
C ARG A 145 4.45 -1.05 -5.10
N GLY A 146 3.56 -1.61 -4.28
CA GLY A 146 2.90 -0.91 -3.18
C GLY A 146 3.88 -0.48 -2.09
N CYS A 147 4.77 -1.37 -1.65
CA CYS A 147 5.81 -1.04 -0.67
C CYS A 147 6.77 0.04 -1.19
N GLN A 148 7.15 -0.03 -2.47
CA GLN A 148 7.95 1.03 -3.10
C GLN A 148 7.22 2.38 -3.09
N ALA A 149 5.93 2.41 -3.45
CA ALA A 149 5.17 3.65 -3.50
C ALA A 149 4.99 4.28 -2.11
N LEU A 150 4.79 3.48 -1.07
CA LEU A 150 4.70 3.95 0.31
C LEU A 150 6.05 4.51 0.79
N ASP A 151 7.12 3.74 0.62
CA ASP A 151 8.47 4.16 1.03
C ASP A 151 8.94 5.42 0.26
N TRP A 152 8.57 5.54 -1.02
CA TRP A 152 8.82 6.73 -1.84
C TRP A 152 8.15 7.99 -1.26
N LYS A 153 6.90 7.87 -0.82
CA LYS A 153 6.16 8.99 -0.23
C LYS A 153 6.72 9.39 1.14
N LEU A 154 7.22 8.44 1.91
CA LEU A 154 7.68 8.68 3.28
C LEU A 154 9.13 9.20 3.34
N ARG A 155 10.05 8.58 2.60
CA ARG A 155 11.49 8.87 2.76
C ARG A 155 12.32 8.71 1.49
N HIS A 156 12.09 7.66 0.71
CA HIS A 156 13.06 7.23 -0.29
C HIS A 156 13.28 8.25 -1.40
N LYS A 157 12.28 9.10 -1.70
CA LYS A 157 12.42 10.18 -2.69
C LYS A 157 13.58 11.14 -2.39
N VAL A 158 13.91 11.36 -1.11
CA VAL A 158 14.99 12.26 -0.69
C VAL A 158 16.36 11.60 -0.83
N ASP A 159 16.44 10.31 -0.53
CA ASP A 159 17.70 9.53 -0.53
C ASP A 159 18.01 8.88 -1.89
N CYS A 160 17.11 8.96 -2.87
CA CYS A 160 17.23 8.27 -4.14
C CYS A 160 18.20 9.01 -5.09
N ASN A 161 19.43 8.49 -5.22
CA ASN A 161 20.43 9.00 -6.15
C ASN A 161 20.91 7.91 -7.13
N PRO A 162 20.96 8.16 -8.46
CA PRO A 162 21.46 7.22 -9.46
C PRO A 162 22.95 6.83 -9.34
N GLY A 163 23.73 7.57 -8.55
CA GLY A 163 25.18 7.74 -8.72
C GLY A 163 26.16 6.67 -8.20
N GLU A 164 25.75 5.46 -7.80
CA GLU A 164 26.70 4.46 -7.22
C GLU A 164 26.77 3.13 -7.98
N ARG A 165 26.34 3.08 -9.24
CA ARG A 165 26.35 1.84 -10.03
C ARG A 165 27.70 1.50 -10.70
N TRP A 166 28.74 2.32 -10.56
CA TRP A 166 29.97 2.22 -11.37
C TRP A 166 31.22 1.71 -10.65
N LEU A 167 31.18 1.23 -9.39
CA LEU A 167 32.40 0.87 -8.65
C LEU A 167 32.47 -0.54 -8.03
N GLU A 168 31.51 -1.45 -8.24
CA GLU A 168 31.55 -2.78 -7.58
C GLU A 168 31.18 -3.97 -8.49
N GLU A 169 31.51 -3.91 -9.78
CA GLU A 169 31.48 -5.10 -10.66
C GLU A 169 32.85 -5.25 -11.35
N ASP A 170 33.83 -5.79 -10.60
CA ASP A 170 34.99 -6.51 -11.15
C ASP A 170 35.80 -7.14 -9.99
N SER A 171 35.27 -8.20 -9.37
CA SER A 171 36.13 -9.15 -8.66
C SER A 171 35.49 -10.53 -8.51
N ALA A 172 36.03 -11.46 -9.31
CA ALA A 172 36.18 -12.89 -9.08
C ALA A 172 34.92 -13.76 -9.02
N ASP A 173 34.68 -14.48 -10.12
CA ASP A 173 34.58 -15.94 -10.11
C ASP A 173 34.88 -16.47 -11.52
N VAL A 174 36.18 -16.63 -11.82
CA VAL A 174 36.67 -17.53 -12.87
C VAL A 174 37.37 -18.65 -12.14
N ASP A 175 36.72 -19.81 -12.04
CA ASP A 175 37.42 -21.07 -11.87
C ASP A 175 36.93 -22.06 -12.93
N GLY A 176 37.89 -22.66 -13.62
CA GLY A 176 37.69 -23.54 -14.75
C GLY A 176 38.10 -24.97 -14.42
N GLY A 177 37.56 -25.94 -15.17
CA GLY A 177 38.23 -27.23 -15.32
C GLY A 177 37.33 -28.44 -15.61
N GLY A 178 37.49 -28.99 -16.82
CA GLY A 178 37.25 -30.40 -17.19
C GLY A 178 35.79 -30.78 -17.45
N GLY A 179 35.40 -31.41 -18.55
CA GLY A 179 36.08 -32.27 -19.52
C GLY A 179 35.19 -33.51 -19.74
N GLY A 180 34.74 -33.77 -20.96
CA GLY A 180 33.87 -34.91 -21.27
C GLY A 180 33.33 -34.94 -22.71
N GLU A 181 34.24 -35.21 -23.65
CA GLU A 181 34.20 -36.14 -24.79
C GLU A 181 32.87 -36.60 -25.46
N MET A 182 32.95 -36.62 -26.81
CA MET A 182 32.26 -37.39 -27.88
C MET A 182 30.74 -37.19 -28.10
N ALA A 183 30.20 -37.11 -29.33
CA ALA A 183 30.61 -37.81 -30.54
C ALA A 183 30.28 -37.05 -31.84
N GLU A 184 31.15 -37.24 -32.84
CA GLU A 184 30.91 -36.99 -34.26
C GLU A 184 29.81 -37.91 -34.79
N VAL A 185 28.89 -37.37 -35.56
CA VAL A 185 28.17 -38.09 -36.62
C VAL A 185 28.06 -37.14 -37.81
N GLU A 186 28.90 -37.36 -38.81
CA GLU A 186 28.64 -36.91 -40.18
C GLU A 186 27.56 -37.81 -40.77
N ASP A 187 26.59 -37.23 -41.48
CA ASP A 187 26.02 -37.86 -42.68
C ASP A 187 25.33 -36.81 -43.56
N GLY A 188 26.03 -36.51 -44.66
CA GLY A 188 25.52 -36.48 -46.04
C GLY A 188 24.12 -35.96 -46.35
N GLU A 189 24.11 -34.81 -47.03
CA GLU A 189 23.41 -34.53 -48.30
C GLU A 189 22.01 -35.12 -48.56
N ASN A 190 20.99 -34.26 -48.72
CA ASN A 190 20.24 -34.18 -50.00
C ASN A 190 19.34 -32.92 -50.10
N VAL A 191 19.69 -32.04 -51.04
CA VAL A 191 18.89 -31.47 -52.15
C VAL A 191 17.40 -31.10 -51.93
N LEU A 192 17.09 -29.85 -52.35
CA LEU A 192 15.84 -29.26 -52.87
C LEU A 192 14.53 -30.07 -52.77
N PHE A 193 13.42 -29.40 -52.44
CA PHE A 193 12.37 -29.01 -53.40
C PHE A 193 11.33 -28.09 -52.72
N GLU A 194 11.02 -26.98 -53.41
CA GLU A 194 9.86 -26.06 -53.33
C GLU A 194 9.33 -25.54 -51.98
#